data_AF-A0A6A1W011-F1
#
_entry.id   AF-A0A6A1W011-F1
#
_cell.length_a   1.000
_cell.length_b   1.000
_cell.length_c   1.000
_cell.angle_alpha   90.00
_cell.angle_beta   90.00
_cell.angle_gamma   90.00
#
_symmetry.space_group_name_H-M   'P 1'
#
loop_
_entity.id
_entity.type
_entity.pdbx_description
1 polymer ?
#
loop_
_entity_poly.entity_id
_entity_poly.type
_entity_poly.pdbx_seq_one_letter_code
_entity_poly.pdbx_strand_id
1 'polypeptide(L)'
;MASLATLAAVQPATIKGLAGSSITGTKLSLKPTRQSLRPKNFRTGAVVAKYGDKSIYFDLEDLGNTTGQWDLYGSDAPSPYNSLQSKFFETFAAPFTKRGLLLKFLILGGGSTLAYYSATASGDILPIVKGPQLPPKLGPRDKI
;
A
#
# COMPACT_ATOMS: atom_id res chain seq x y z
N MET A 1 7.20 -29.11 29.26
CA MET A 1 8.32 -28.73 28.37
C MET A 1 8.53 -29.85 27.37
N ALA A 2 7.91 -29.74 26.19
CA ALA A 2 8.24 -30.50 24.99
C ALA A 2 7.49 -29.82 23.84
N SER A 3 8.20 -29.02 23.03
CA SER A 3 7.65 -28.36 21.84
C SER A 3 7.96 -29.24 20.63
N LEU A 4 6.92 -29.75 19.98
CA LEU A 4 7.01 -30.46 18.70
C LEU A 4 7.16 -29.41 17.59
N ALA A 5 8.37 -29.25 17.07
CA ALA A 5 8.63 -28.40 15.92
C ALA A 5 8.15 -29.12 14.64
N THR A 6 7.06 -28.63 14.07
CA THR A 6 6.50 -29.08 12.79
C THR A 6 7.40 -28.55 11.66
N LEU A 7 8.20 -29.42 11.04
CA LEU A 7 8.95 -29.10 9.82
C LEU A 7 7.99 -29.10 8.63
N ALA A 8 7.59 -27.92 8.16
CA ALA A 8 6.87 -27.76 6.91
C ALA A 8 7.85 -28.00 5.74
N ALA A 9 7.84 -29.21 5.19
CA ALA A 9 8.51 -29.50 3.92
C ALA A 9 7.75 -28.78 2.80
N VAL A 10 8.29 -27.64 2.33
CA VAL A 10 7.84 -27.00 1.09
C VAL A 10 8.15 -27.96 -0.05
N GLN A 11 7.13 -28.68 -0.52
CA GLN A 11 7.24 -29.46 -1.74
C GLN A 11 7.45 -28.49 -2.91
N PRO A 12 8.50 -28.66 -3.74
CA PRO A 12 8.60 -27.90 -4.97
C PRO A 12 7.41 -28.26 -5.84
N ALA A 13 6.53 -27.30 -6.08
CA ALA A 13 5.45 -27.44 -7.05
C ALA A 13 6.09 -27.84 -8.38
N THR A 14 5.86 -29.08 -8.78
CA THR A 14 6.29 -29.58 -10.08
C THR A 14 5.40 -28.91 -11.10
N ILE A 15 5.80 -27.74 -11.60
CA ILE A 15 5.11 -27.04 -12.68
C ILE A 15 5.34 -27.88 -13.94
N LYS A 16 4.44 -28.84 -14.18
CA LYS A 16 4.31 -29.50 -15.48
C LYS A 16 3.81 -28.47 -16.48
N GLY A 17 4.74 -27.85 -17.21
CA GLY A 17 4.40 -27.15 -18.45
C GLY A 17 4.92 -25.74 -18.57
N LEU A 18 6.23 -25.53 -18.49
CA LEU A 18 6.88 -24.34 -19.06
C LEU A 18 7.94 -24.76 -20.10
N ALA A 19 7.54 -25.60 -21.05
CA ALA A 19 8.32 -25.89 -22.25
C ALA A 19 7.37 -25.89 -23.46
N GLY A 20 7.24 -24.72 -24.09
CA GLY A 20 6.39 -24.59 -25.28
C GLY A 20 6.14 -23.14 -25.68
N SER A 21 7.16 -22.31 -25.83
CA SER A 21 7.01 -21.09 -26.61
C SER A 21 6.83 -21.47 -28.08
N SER A 22 5.65 -21.25 -28.65
CA SER A 22 5.40 -21.38 -30.09
C SER A 22 5.36 -19.99 -30.73
N ILE A 23 6.31 -19.69 -31.60
CA ILE A 23 6.09 -18.76 -32.70
C ILE A 23 5.57 -19.63 -33.84
N THR A 24 4.31 -19.43 -34.25
CA THR A 24 3.65 -20.13 -35.37
C THR A 24 3.45 -21.66 -35.23
N GLY A 25 2.96 -22.12 -34.08
CA GLY A 25 2.22 -23.39 -33.97
C GLY A 25 2.98 -24.71 -34.16
N THR A 26 4.29 -24.69 -34.45
CA THR A 26 5.09 -25.92 -34.60
C THR A 26 5.94 -26.15 -33.35
N LYS A 27 5.70 -27.26 -32.63
CA LYS A 27 6.47 -27.61 -31.43
C LYS A 27 7.87 -28.11 -31.83
N LEU A 28 8.92 -27.37 -31.46
CA LEU A 28 10.29 -27.82 -31.67
C LEU A 28 10.66 -28.87 -30.61
N SER A 29 11.08 -30.05 -31.07
CA SER A 29 11.62 -31.12 -30.21
C SER A 29 13.03 -30.74 -29.77
N LEU A 30 13.15 -30.13 -28.60
CA LEU A 30 14.45 -29.89 -27.97
C LEU A 30 14.93 -31.19 -27.32
N LYS A 31 15.96 -31.83 -27.89
CA LYS A 31 16.65 -32.95 -27.26
C LYS A 31 17.35 -32.42 -26.00
N PRO A 32 16.98 -32.85 -24.79
CA PRO A 32 17.64 -32.37 -23.59
C PRO A 32 19.08 -32.87 -23.62
N THR A 33 20.03 -31.95 -23.80
CA THR A 33 21.44 -32.28 -23.66
C THR A 33 21.67 -32.62 -22.20
N ARG A 34 21.98 -33.88 -21.89
CA ARG A 34 22.39 -34.31 -20.55
C ARG A 34 23.80 -33.77 -20.28
N GLN A 35 23.92 -32.46 -20.07
CA GLN A 35 25.09 -31.92 -19.42
C GLN A 35 25.00 -32.33 -17.96
N SER A 36 25.69 -33.41 -17.63
CA SER A 36 25.98 -33.76 -16.24
C SER A 36 26.81 -32.62 -15.66
N LEU A 37 26.15 -31.72 -14.94
CA LEU A 37 26.85 -30.81 -14.02
C LEU A 37 27.47 -31.72 -12.97
N ARG A 38 28.77 -32.02 -13.09
CA ARG A 38 29.52 -32.65 -12.01
C ARG A 38 29.32 -31.77 -10.78
N PRO A 39 28.71 -32.26 -9.69
CA PRO A 39 28.67 -31.51 -8.47
C PRO A 39 30.13 -31.34 -8.02
N LYS A 40 30.65 -30.11 -8.12
CA LYS A 40 31.86 -29.76 -7.39
C LYS A 40 31.48 -29.96 -5.93
N ASN A 41 32.28 -30.72 -5.19
CA ASN A 41 32.19 -30.83 -3.75
C ASN A 41 32.46 -29.44 -3.16
N PHE A 42 31.44 -28.59 -3.15
CA PHE A 42 31.43 -27.41 -2.29
C PHE A 42 31.47 -27.98 -0.89
N ARG A 43 32.55 -27.67 -0.16
CA ARG A 43 32.54 -27.81 1.29
C ARG A 43 31.36 -26.96 1.76
N THR A 44 30.29 -27.60 2.17
CA THR A 44 29.11 -26.98 2.78
C THR A 44 29.49 -26.52 4.19
N GLY A 45 30.38 -25.54 4.27
CA GLY A 45 30.37 -24.62 5.39
C GLY A 45 29.16 -23.73 5.18
N ALA A 46 28.18 -23.77 6.09
CA ALA A 46 27.17 -22.73 6.12
C ALA A 46 27.90 -21.41 6.37
N VAL A 47 28.00 -20.56 5.34
CA VAL A 47 28.54 -19.22 5.49
C VAL A 47 27.46 -18.42 6.19
N VAL A 48 27.50 -18.45 7.52
CA VAL A 48 26.64 -17.64 8.38
C VAL A 48 27.29 -16.26 8.46
N ALA A 49 26.64 -15.28 7.86
CA ALA A 49 27.08 -13.90 7.84
C ALA A 49 26.02 -13.09 8.59
N LYS A 50 26.39 -12.53 9.74
CA LYS A 50 25.49 -11.70 10.54
C LYS A 50 25.65 -10.23 10.17
N TYR A 51 24.54 -9.53 9.98
CA TYR A 51 24.57 -8.09 9.73
C TYR A 51 25.24 -7.34 10.90
N GLY A 52 26.28 -6.55 10.63
CA GLY A 52 26.99 -5.75 11.63
C GLY A 52 28.29 -6.38 12.18
N ASP A 53 28.67 -7.58 11.75
CA ASP A 53 30.02 -8.12 11.97
C ASP A 53 31.05 -7.40 11.08
N LYS A 54 32.36 -7.55 11.35
CA LYS A 54 33.49 -6.83 10.70
C LYS A 54 33.32 -6.66 9.17
N SER A 55 32.73 -5.54 8.76
CA SER A 55 32.44 -5.20 7.36
C SER A 55 31.48 -6.16 6.62
N ILE A 56 30.62 -6.88 7.35
CA ILE A 56 29.54 -7.70 6.83
C ILE A 56 28.24 -6.91 6.92
N TYR A 57 27.78 -6.41 5.78
CA TYR A 57 26.54 -5.62 5.64
C TYR A 57 25.43 -6.41 4.93
N PHE A 58 25.58 -7.73 4.85
CA PHE A 58 24.67 -8.60 4.13
C PHE A 58 24.39 -9.83 4.97
N ASP A 59 23.11 -10.05 5.25
CA ASP A 59 22.58 -11.15 6.06
C ASP A 59 21.36 -11.74 5.36
N LEU A 60 21.33 -13.07 5.23
CA LEU A 60 20.23 -13.81 4.61
C LEU A 60 19.08 -14.08 5.60
N GLU A 61 19.37 -14.06 6.90
CA GLU A 61 18.39 -14.26 7.96
C GLU A 61 17.73 -12.92 8.34
N ASP A 62 18.49 -11.82 8.29
CA ASP A 62 18.02 -10.46 8.57
C ASP A 62 18.04 -9.56 7.32
N LEU A 63 17.04 -9.77 6.47
CA LEU A 63 16.82 -8.93 5.29
C LEU A 63 16.42 -7.50 5.65
N GLY A 64 15.80 -7.27 6.82
CA GLY A 64 15.37 -5.93 7.23
C GLY A 64 16.56 -4.99 7.38
N ASN A 65 17.59 -5.43 8.09
CA ASN A 65 18.82 -4.66 8.23
C ASN A 65 19.65 -4.58 6.94
N THR A 66 19.68 -5.66 6.14
CA THR A 66 20.40 -5.69 4.85
C THR A 66 19.79 -4.76 3.80
N THR A 67 18.46 -4.63 3.78
CA THR A 67 17.73 -3.77 2.82
C THR A 67 17.50 -2.35 3.32
N GLY A 68 17.95 -2.03 4.54
CA GLY A 68 17.80 -0.69 5.13
C GLY A 68 16.38 -0.37 5.58
N GLN A 69 15.61 -1.37 6.03
CA GLN A 69 14.29 -1.21 6.61
C GLN A 69 14.38 -0.64 8.04
N TRP A 70 14.91 0.57 8.15
CA TRP A 70 15.06 1.28 9.42
C TRP A 70 14.03 2.38 9.55
N ASP A 71 13.36 2.41 10.70
CA ASP A 71 12.62 3.59 11.11
C ASP A 71 13.60 4.58 11.74
N LEU A 72 14.11 5.51 10.93
CA LEU A 72 15.12 6.50 11.34
C LEU A 72 14.61 7.47 12.42
N TYR A 73 13.29 7.60 12.57
CA TYR A 73 12.68 8.59 13.46
C TYR A 73 11.67 7.97 14.43
N GLY A 74 11.50 6.64 14.39
CA GLY A 74 10.67 5.90 15.33
C GLY A 74 11.19 6.03 16.76
N SER A 75 10.27 6.26 17.69
CA SER A 75 10.58 6.27 19.12
C SER A 75 9.59 5.38 19.84
N ASP A 76 10.11 4.43 20.62
CA ASP A 76 9.32 3.54 21.47
C ASP A 76 8.89 4.22 22.80
N ALA A 77 8.96 5.55 22.86
CA ALA A 77 8.52 6.30 24.01
C ALA A 77 7.01 6.11 24.24
N PRO A 78 6.57 5.99 25.51
CA PRO A 78 5.15 5.89 25.83
C PRO A 78 4.40 7.18 25.43
N SER A 79 3.06 7.10 25.38
CA SER A 79 2.19 8.24 25.02
C SER A 79 2.58 9.50 25.82
N PRO A 80 2.90 10.61 25.13
CA PRO A 80 3.27 11.86 25.80
C PRO A 80 2.06 12.59 26.40
N TYR A 81 0.84 12.12 26.13
CA TYR A 81 -0.40 12.76 26.54
C TYR A 81 -0.90 12.27 27.91
N ASN A 82 -1.65 13.13 28.59
CA ASN A 82 -2.32 12.77 29.84
C ASN A 82 -3.35 11.64 29.59
N SER A 83 -3.43 10.69 30.52
CA SER A 83 -4.30 9.52 30.42
C SER A 83 -5.79 9.88 30.26
N LEU A 84 -6.24 10.95 30.91
CA LEU A 84 -7.63 11.44 30.78
C LEU A 84 -7.89 11.95 29.36
N GLN A 85 -6.93 12.69 28.78
CA GLN A 85 -7.02 13.19 27.41
C GLN A 85 -7.05 12.02 26.41
N SER A 86 -6.17 11.03 26.59
CA SER A 86 -6.15 9.84 25.73
C SER A 86 -7.50 9.11 25.77
N LYS A 87 -8.07 8.87 26.96
CA LYS A 87 -9.37 8.21 27.11
C LYS A 87 -10.51 8.99 26.45
N PHE A 88 -10.48 10.32 26.55
CA PHE A 88 -11.47 11.18 25.89
C PHE A 88 -11.46 10.94 24.38
N PHE A 89 -10.31 11.10 23.72
CA PHE A 89 -10.23 10.92 22.27
C PHE A 89 -10.50 9.48 21.83
N GLU A 90 -10.05 8.49 22.59
CA GLU A 90 -10.37 7.09 22.33
C GLU A 90 -11.87 6.86 22.27
N THR A 91 -12.62 7.43 23.22
CA THR A 91 -14.08 7.22 23.31
C THR A 91 -14.86 8.01 22.26
N PHE A 92 -14.52 9.29 22.04
CA PHE A 92 -15.27 10.15 21.12
C PHE A 92 -14.89 9.97 19.65
N ALA A 93 -13.64 9.61 19.35
CA ALA A 93 -13.22 9.33 17.98
C ALA A 93 -13.58 7.90 17.55
N ALA A 94 -13.87 6.98 18.48
CA ALA A 94 -14.16 5.57 18.19
C ALA A 94 -15.16 5.35 17.04
N PRO A 95 -16.32 6.04 16.97
CA PRO A 95 -17.28 5.86 15.87
C PRO A 95 -16.71 6.21 14.49
N PHE A 96 -15.73 7.10 14.43
CA PHE A 96 -15.09 7.57 13.20
C PHE A 96 -13.86 6.76 12.79
N THR A 97 -13.43 5.77 13.57
CA THR A 97 -12.21 4.97 13.27
C THR A 97 -12.39 3.97 12.14
N LYS A 98 -13.63 3.51 11.89
CA LYS A 98 -13.90 2.52 10.85
C LYS A 98 -13.88 3.20 9.48
N ARG A 99 -12.78 3.05 8.74
CA ARG A 99 -12.55 3.66 7.42
C ARG A 99 -13.75 3.63 6.46
N GLY A 100 -14.48 2.50 6.41
CA GLY A 100 -15.64 2.36 5.52
C GLY A 100 -16.87 3.15 5.98
N LEU A 101 -17.11 3.20 7.29
CA LEU A 101 -18.19 4.03 7.85
C LEU A 101 -17.83 5.50 7.77
N LEU A 102 -16.57 5.85 8.06
CA LEU A 102 -16.05 7.20 7.94
C LEU A 102 -16.23 7.75 6.53
N LEU A 103 -15.79 7.01 5.51
CA LEU A 103 -15.92 7.44 4.11
C LEU A 103 -17.39 7.69 3.72
N LYS A 104 -18.29 6.78 4.10
CA LYS A 104 -19.73 6.92 3.82
C LYS A 104 -20.31 8.14 4.53
N PHE A 105 -19.94 8.36 5.79
CA PHE A 105 -20.35 9.52 6.56
C PHE A 105 -19.85 10.83 5.92
N LEU A 106 -18.59 10.89 5.48
CA LEU A 106 -18.06 12.10 4.82
C LEU A 106 -18.73 12.38 3.47
N ILE A 107 -18.91 11.36 2.62
CA ILE A 107 -19.51 11.58 1.31
C ILE A 107 -20.99 11.96 1.46
N LEU A 108 -21.74 11.22 2.28
CA LEU A 108 -23.18 11.47 2.42
C LEU A 108 -23.44 12.74 3.25
N GLY A 109 -22.78 12.89 4.40
CA GLY A 109 -22.92 14.04 5.28
C GLY A 109 -22.30 15.30 4.69
N GLY A 110 -21.06 15.22 4.19
CA GLY A 110 -20.37 16.33 3.54
C GLY A 110 -21.03 16.74 2.21
N GLY A 111 -21.44 15.76 1.39
CA GLY A 111 -22.14 16.03 0.14
C GLY A 111 -23.51 16.66 0.37
N SER A 112 -24.30 16.15 1.32
CA SER A 112 -25.62 16.71 1.64
C SER A 112 -25.52 18.10 2.27
N THR A 113 -24.56 18.35 3.16
CA THR A 113 -24.33 19.68 3.73
C THR A 113 -23.90 20.69 2.68
N LEU A 114 -22.98 20.31 1.78
CA LEU A 114 -22.59 21.18 0.67
C LEU A 114 -23.79 21.51 -0.24
N ALA A 115 -24.58 20.50 -0.61
CA ALA A 115 -25.78 20.70 -1.42
C ALA A 115 -26.81 21.60 -0.70
N TYR A 116 -27.03 21.38 0.59
CA TYR A 116 -27.95 22.17 1.39
C TYR A 116 -27.54 23.64 1.47
N TYR A 117 -26.28 23.92 1.79
CA TYR A 117 -25.78 25.30 1.85
C TYR A 117 -25.73 25.95 0.47
N SER A 118 -25.40 25.19 -0.58
CA SER A 118 -25.44 25.71 -1.94
C SER A 118 -26.86 26.08 -2.39
N ALA A 119 -27.87 25.33 -1.95
CA ALA A 119 -29.27 25.58 -2.31
C ALA A 119 -29.92 26.68 -1.47
N THR A 120 -29.52 26.82 -0.20
CA THR A 120 -30.07 27.81 0.75
C THR A 120 -29.24 29.08 0.87
N ALA A 121 -28.17 29.21 0.07
CA ALA A 121 -27.34 30.40 0.06
C ALA A 121 -28.14 31.64 -0.31
N SER A 122 -28.05 32.68 0.54
CA SER A 122 -28.65 33.98 0.23
C SER A 122 -27.96 34.62 -0.98
N GLY A 123 -28.74 35.30 -1.83
CA GLY A 123 -28.24 36.09 -2.96
C GLY A 123 -27.34 37.26 -2.55
N ASP A 124 -27.33 37.64 -1.26
CA ASP A 124 -26.40 38.63 -0.71
C ASP A 124 -25.03 38.03 -0.40
N ILE A 125 -24.97 36.72 -0.13
CA ILE A 125 -23.71 35.98 0.12
C ILE A 125 -23.15 35.45 -1.20
N LEU A 126 -24.00 34.83 -2.01
CA LEU A 126 -23.65 34.31 -3.33
C LEU A 126 -24.42 35.08 -4.41
N PRO A 127 -23.83 36.12 -5.02
CA PRO A 127 -24.50 36.94 -6.03
C PRO A 127 -25.00 36.15 -7.25
N ILE A 128 -24.35 35.02 -7.54
CA ILE A 128 -24.77 34.11 -8.62
C ILE A 128 -26.18 33.55 -8.40
N VAL A 129 -26.63 33.42 -7.15
CA VAL A 129 -28.00 32.99 -6.81
C VAL A 129 -29.02 34.08 -7.16
N LYS A 130 -28.64 35.36 -7.04
CA LYS A 130 -29.48 36.52 -7.38
C LYS A 130 -29.62 36.73 -8.90
N GLY A 131 -28.57 36.40 -9.63
CA GLY A 131 -28.48 36.59 -11.09
C GLY A 131 -28.20 38.05 -11.51
N PRO A 132 -28.00 38.29 -12.82
CA PRO A 132 -27.78 39.62 -13.35
C PRO A 132 -29.06 40.46 -13.28
N GLN A 133 -28.97 41.67 -12.74
CA GLN A 133 -30.10 42.60 -12.66
C GLN A 133 -30.16 43.58 -13.83
N LEU A 134 -29.05 43.78 -14.53
CA LEU A 134 -28.93 44.71 -15.64
C LEU A 134 -29.02 43.96 -16.98
N PRO A 135 -29.47 44.63 -18.05
CA PRO A 135 -29.47 44.02 -19.38
C PRO A 135 -28.04 43.61 -19.77
N PRO A 136 -27.88 42.48 -20.45
CA PRO A 136 -26.57 42.01 -20.87
C PRO A 136 -25.96 43.00 -21.85
N LYS A 137 -24.64 43.17 -21.77
CA LYS A 137 -23.90 43.93 -22.78
C LYS A 137 -23.87 43.12 -24.08
N LEU A 138 -24.32 43.72 -25.18
CA LEU A 138 -24.26 43.09 -26.49
C LEU A 138 -22.80 42.84 -26.90
N GLY A 139 -22.56 41.67 -27.48
CA GLY A 139 -21.27 41.32 -28.09
C GLY A 139 -21.01 42.10 -29.39
N PRO A 140 -19.80 42.03 -29.95
CA PRO A 140 -19.49 42.58 -31.27
C PRO A 140 -20.55 42.28 -32.35
N ARG A 141 -20.76 43.22 -33.28
CA ARG A 141 -21.81 43.13 -34.32
C ARG A 141 -23.24 43.00 -33.76
N ASP A 142 -23.49 43.63 -32.61
CA ASP A 142 -24.78 43.68 -31.93
C ASP A 142 -25.38 42.31 -31.55
N LYS A 143 -24.59 41.22 -31.59
CA LYS A 143 -25.08 39.85 -31.28
C LYS A 143 -24.03 38.72 -31.20
N ILE A 144 -22.81 38.90 -31.71
CA ILE A 144 -21.76 37.85 -31.80
C ILE A 144 -20.68 38.07 -30.76
#